data_AF-A0A5B7A096-F1
#
_entry.id   AF-A0A5B7A096-F1
#
_cell.length_a   1.000
_cell.length_b   1.000
_cell.length_c   1.000
_cell.angle_alpha   90.00
_cell.angle_beta   90.00
_cell.angle_gamma   90.00
#
_symmetry.space_group_name_H-M   'P 1'
#
loop_
_entity.id
_entity.type
_entity.pdbx_description
1 polymer ?
#
loop_
_entity_poly.entity_id
_entity_poly.type
_entity_poly.pdbx_seq_one_letter_code
_entity_poly.pdbx_strand_id
1 'polypeptide(L)'
;AHVGPFKGCMISGSDSPVLKSCMPTTSGSLVPSGVFSNDFDKTKDANTVPFSCSNIIHTKISLFNSKHKLLNAPPSTLGDAALALHYANVIILIEKLASSPHLISLDARDDLYNMLPTSVRTSLRVKLKLFAKTLASSVYDAGLTAECSMALVRIFEWLAPLAHNMIRWHSERNFEKQVMVSGTNVLLVQTLYFANQAKTEAAITELLMGLDCISRFGRVLNEKASMESAGSRACEDNIACCV
;
A
#
# COMPACT_ATOMS: atom_id res chain seq x y z
N ALA A 1 9.51 -17.67 64.19
CA ALA A 1 9.72 -16.21 64.39
C ALA A 1 8.35 -15.55 64.50
N HIS A 2 8.17 -14.74 65.53
CA HIS A 2 6.89 -14.24 66.03
C HIS A 2 6.81 -12.73 65.72
N VAL A 3 5.82 -12.31 64.93
CA VAL A 3 5.35 -10.91 64.76
C VAL A 3 3.89 -11.07 64.28
N GLY A 4 2.82 -10.80 65.02
CA GLY A 4 2.46 -9.57 65.73
C GLY A 4 1.46 -8.77 64.87
N PRO A 5 0.16 -8.63 65.21
CA PRO A 5 -0.85 -8.00 64.34
C PRO A 5 -1.00 -6.50 64.63
N PHE A 6 -1.11 -5.69 63.58
CA PHE A 6 -1.49 -4.28 63.70
C PHE A 6 -2.95 -4.06 63.25
N LYS A 7 -3.77 -3.63 64.22
CA LYS A 7 -4.98 -2.80 64.04
C LYS A 7 -4.64 -1.62 63.09
N GLY A 8 -5.46 -1.14 62.16
CA GLY A 8 -6.91 -0.99 62.12
C GLY A 8 -7.25 0.50 62.03
N CYS A 9 -7.93 0.95 60.96
CA CYS A 9 -8.95 2.02 60.95
C CYS A 9 -9.46 2.26 59.51
N MET A 10 -10.77 2.13 59.29
CA MET A 10 -11.49 2.69 58.15
C MET A 10 -11.79 4.17 58.40
N ILE A 11 -11.92 4.97 57.33
CA ILE A 11 -13.07 5.88 57.09
C ILE A 11 -13.14 6.26 55.60
N SER A 12 -14.39 6.32 55.14
CA SER A 12 -14.98 6.76 53.88
C SER A 12 -14.50 8.12 53.34
N GLY A 13 -14.57 8.31 52.02
CA GLY A 13 -14.56 9.64 51.39
C GLY A 13 -14.18 9.64 49.92
N SER A 14 -15.07 10.16 49.09
CA SER A 14 -14.99 10.28 47.63
C SER A 14 -13.90 11.25 47.15
N ASP A 15 -13.58 11.09 45.86
CA ASP A 15 -13.23 12.12 44.87
C ASP A 15 -11.85 12.03 44.20
N SER A 16 -11.94 11.96 42.88
CA SER A 16 -10.89 11.84 41.87
C SER A 16 -10.14 13.17 41.68
N PRO A 17 -8.79 13.20 41.63
CA PRO A 17 -8.08 14.41 41.25
C PRO A 17 -7.77 14.42 39.75
N VAL A 18 -8.52 15.23 39.02
CA VAL A 18 -8.14 15.74 37.69
C VAL A 18 -6.91 16.63 37.85
N LEU A 19 -5.85 16.32 37.11
CA LEU A 19 -4.56 17.01 37.11
C LEU A 19 -4.67 18.42 36.49
N LYS A 20 -4.16 19.40 37.25
CA LYS A 20 -3.93 20.82 36.94
C LYS A 20 -3.26 21.04 35.58
N SER A 21 -3.89 21.83 34.72
CA SER A 21 -3.23 22.49 33.59
C SER A 21 -2.43 23.71 34.09
N CYS A 22 -1.12 23.69 33.89
CA CYS A 22 -0.25 24.84 34.13
C CYS A 22 -0.39 25.84 32.98
N MET A 23 -0.77 27.08 33.29
CA MET A 23 -0.71 28.23 32.37
C MET A 23 0.72 28.82 32.37
N PRO A 24 1.24 29.34 31.25
CA PRO A 24 2.30 30.32 31.27
C PRO A 24 1.74 31.74 31.39
N THR A 25 2.25 32.48 32.36
CA THR A 25 2.05 33.91 32.55
C THR A 25 3.07 34.69 31.71
N THR A 26 2.65 35.85 31.20
CA THR A 26 3.46 37.07 31.01
C THR A 26 4.03 37.37 29.61
N SER A 27 3.40 38.39 29.01
CA SER A 27 3.99 39.56 28.32
C SER A 27 4.56 39.41 26.91
N GLY A 28 4.05 40.26 26.00
CA GLY A 28 4.66 40.56 24.71
C GLY A 28 3.65 40.72 23.57
N SER A 29 2.89 41.81 23.58
CA SER A 29 2.10 42.26 22.43
C SER A 29 3.05 42.61 21.28
N LEU A 30 2.94 41.89 20.16
CA LEU A 30 3.35 42.37 18.85
C LEU A 30 2.22 42.06 17.86
N VAL A 31 1.53 43.11 17.49
CA VAL A 31 0.55 43.18 16.40
C VAL A 31 1.23 42.75 15.08
N PRO A 32 0.50 42.03 14.22
CA PRO A 32 0.58 42.33 12.80
C PRO A 32 -0.79 42.69 12.24
N SER A 33 -0.87 43.91 11.71
CA SER A 33 -1.96 44.41 10.86
C SER A 33 -2.02 43.66 9.52
N GLY A 34 -3.23 43.54 8.99
CA GLY A 34 -3.53 43.02 7.64
C GLY A 34 -4.92 42.39 7.61
N VAL A 35 -5.98 43.17 7.79
CA VAL A 35 -6.88 43.65 6.71
C VAL A 35 -7.38 42.52 5.82
N PHE A 36 -8.62 42.07 6.04
CA PHE A 36 -9.58 41.87 4.96
C PHE A 36 -10.97 42.30 5.45
N SER A 37 -11.49 43.29 4.73
CA SER A 37 -12.83 43.87 4.84
C SER A 37 -13.87 42.85 4.34
N ASN A 38 -15.02 42.78 5.00
CA ASN A 38 -16.35 42.82 4.37
C ASN A 38 -17.44 42.97 5.45
N ASP A 39 -18.19 44.06 5.31
CA ASP A 39 -19.37 44.51 6.06
C ASP A 39 -20.61 44.09 5.23
N PHE A 40 -21.65 43.44 5.77
CA PHE A 40 -22.95 43.94 6.28
C PHE A 40 -23.83 42.65 6.47
N ASP A 41 -24.81 42.49 7.35
CA ASP A 41 -25.75 43.43 7.97
C ASP A 41 -26.26 42.92 9.34
N LYS A 42 -26.89 43.85 10.05
CA LYS A 42 -27.25 43.96 11.46
C LYS A 42 -28.53 43.23 11.85
N THR A 43 -28.47 42.44 12.93
CA THR A 43 -29.58 42.32 13.90
C THR A 43 -29.05 42.07 15.31
N LYS A 44 -29.55 42.87 16.25
CA LYS A 44 -29.26 42.83 17.68
C LYS A 44 -29.82 41.55 18.29
N ASP A 45 -29.06 40.89 19.16
CA ASP A 45 -29.44 40.71 20.57
C ASP A 45 -28.39 39.94 21.40
N ALA A 46 -28.25 40.40 22.65
CA ALA A 46 -27.76 39.73 23.87
C ALA A 46 -26.42 38.96 23.87
N ASN A 47 -25.44 39.54 24.59
CA ASN A 47 -24.43 38.90 25.44
C ASN A 47 -23.93 37.50 25.01
N THR A 48 -23.00 37.47 24.05
CA THR A 48 -22.19 36.27 23.82
C THR A 48 -20.71 36.65 23.94
N VAL A 49 -20.08 36.12 24.99
CA VAL A 49 -18.63 36.15 25.19
C VAL A 49 -17.97 35.59 23.93
N PRO A 50 -16.96 36.24 23.32
CA PRO A 50 -16.26 35.63 22.21
C PRO A 50 -15.47 34.44 22.77
N PHE A 51 -16.02 33.24 22.58
CA PHE A 51 -15.28 32.01 22.79
C PHE A 51 -14.10 32.02 21.83
N SER A 52 -12.91 32.28 22.39
CA SER A 52 -11.62 32.29 21.72
C SER A 52 -11.25 30.86 21.25
N CYS A 53 -11.93 30.36 20.23
CA CYS A 53 -11.61 29.10 19.56
C CYS A 53 -10.57 29.28 18.44
N SER A 54 -10.30 30.52 18.03
CA SER A 54 -9.35 30.88 16.97
C SER A 54 -7.94 30.39 17.25
N ASN A 55 -7.49 30.50 18.51
CA ASN A 55 -6.15 30.11 18.93
C ASN A 55 -5.94 28.58 18.91
N ILE A 56 -6.99 27.80 19.22
CA ILE A 56 -6.93 26.32 19.17
C ILE A 56 -6.85 25.84 17.73
N ILE A 57 -7.61 26.47 16.82
CA ILE A 57 -7.61 26.15 15.39
C ILE A 57 -6.26 26.52 14.77
N HIS A 58 -5.74 27.73 15.01
CA HIS A 58 -4.43 28.15 14.51
C HIS A 58 -3.29 27.27 15.03
N THR A 59 -3.33 26.88 16.31
CA THR A 59 -2.30 26.02 16.89
C THR A 59 -2.37 24.61 16.30
N LYS A 60 -3.58 24.05 16.13
CA LYS A 60 -3.75 22.73 15.48
C LYS A 60 -3.32 22.74 14.02
N ILE A 61 -3.65 23.79 13.26
CA ILE A 61 -3.22 23.96 11.87
C ILE A 61 -1.70 24.13 11.78
N SER A 62 -1.10 24.96 12.65
CA SER A 62 0.36 25.14 12.74
C SER A 62 1.10 23.85 13.07
N LEU A 63 0.55 23.06 14.00
CA LEU A 63 1.13 21.78 14.42
C LEU A 63 0.92 20.69 13.36
N PHE A 64 -0.14 20.78 12.56
CA PHE A 64 -0.35 19.92 11.39
C PHE A 64 0.61 20.30 10.25
N ASN A 65 0.76 21.59 9.94
CA ASN A 65 1.66 22.09 8.89
C ASN A 65 3.14 21.83 9.21
N SER A 66 3.56 21.94 10.47
CA SER A 66 4.93 21.62 10.88
C SER A 66 5.23 20.11 10.80
N LYS A 67 4.23 19.26 11.09
CA LYS A 67 4.32 17.79 10.89
C LYS A 67 4.38 17.41 9.42
N HIS A 68 3.65 18.10 8.53
CA HIS A 68 3.79 17.91 7.08
C HIS A 68 5.20 18.21 6.59
N LYS A 69 5.83 19.29 7.10
CA LYS A 69 7.20 19.66 6.75
C LYS A 69 8.24 18.60 7.17
N LEU A 70 7.97 17.84 8.23
CA LEU A 70 8.80 16.72 8.71
C LEU A 70 8.55 15.41 7.96
N LEU A 71 7.41 15.27 7.27
CA LEU A 71 7.06 14.11 6.46
C LEU A 71 7.30 14.34 4.97
N ASN A 72 7.99 15.43 4.60
CA ASN A 72 8.38 15.65 3.22
C ASN A 72 9.27 14.51 2.74
N ALA A 73 8.75 13.74 1.81
CA ALA A 73 9.48 12.67 1.20
C ALA A 73 10.64 13.26 0.37
N PRO A 74 11.85 12.68 0.39
CA PRO A 74 12.93 13.14 -0.47
C PRO A 74 12.55 13.08 -1.96
N PRO A 75 13.12 13.92 -2.85
CA PRO A 75 12.76 13.99 -4.27
C PRO A 75 12.91 12.70 -5.09
N SER A 76 13.49 11.65 -4.51
CA SER A 76 13.70 10.36 -5.16
C SER A 76 12.70 9.30 -4.69
N THR A 77 11.72 9.66 -3.87
CA THR A 77 10.77 8.70 -3.29
C THR A 77 9.38 8.80 -3.90
N LEU A 78 8.61 7.72 -3.72
CA LEU A 78 7.24 7.63 -4.22
C LEU A 78 6.28 8.61 -3.58
N GLY A 79 6.54 9.03 -2.35
CA GLY A 79 5.76 10.04 -1.65
C GLY A 79 5.90 11.43 -2.28
N ASP A 80 7.10 11.79 -2.74
CA ASP A 80 7.36 13.05 -3.43
C ASP A 80 6.75 13.06 -4.84
N ALA A 81 6.92 11.94 -5.56
CA ALA A 81 6.31 11.74 -6.88
C ALA A 81 4.79 11.51 -6.85
N ALA A 82 4.16 11.44 -5.66
CA ALA A 82 2.75 11.08 -5.47
C ALA A 82 2.35 9.71 -6.07
N LEU A 83 3.29 8.78 -6.19
CA LEU A 83 3.09 7.45 -6.79
C LEU A 83 2.86 6.32 -5.77
N ALA A 84 3.03 6.58 -4.47
CA ALA A 84 3.02 5.53 -3.45
C ALA A 84 1.74 4.67 -3.43
N LEU A 85 0.56 5.31 -3.48
CA LEU A 85 -0.72 4.59 -3.52
C LEU A 85 -0.93 3.87 -4.85
N HIS A 86 -0.57 4.54 -5.94
CA HIS A 86 -0.70 3.99 -7.28
C HIS A 86 0.12 2.71 -7.44
N TYR A 87 1.40 2.72 -7.02
CA TYR A 87 2.23 1.53 -7.02
C TYR A 87 1.79 0.47 -6.02
N ALA A 88 1.23 0.83 -4.87
CA ALA A 88 0.63 -0.16 -3.97
C ALA A 88 -0.46 -0.99 -4.67
N ASN A 89 -1.36 -0.32 -5.42
CA ASN A 89 -2.40 -1.00 -6.19
C ASN A 89 -1.82 -1.91 -7.27
N VAL A 90 -0.80 -1.44 -8.01
CA VAL A 90 -0.10 -2.25 -9.02
C VAL A 90 0.53 -3.50 -8.40
N ILE A 91 1.27 -3.34 -7.29
CA ILE A 91 1.96 -4.46 -6.62
C ILE A 91 0.96 -5.51 -6.14
N ILE A 92 -0.15 -5.09 -5.52
CA ILE A 92 -1.19 -6.01 -5.03
C ILE A 92 -1.89 -6.72 -6.20
N LEU A 93 -2.11 -6.04 -7.33
CA LEU A 93 -2.65 -6.68 -8.52
C LEU A 93 -1.70 -7.75 -9.05
N ILE A 94 -0.39 -7.45 -9.15
CA ILE A 94 0.61 -8.42 -9.59
C ILE A 94 0.67 -9.62 -8.63
N GLU A 95 0.63 -9.39 -7.31
CA GLU A 95 0.61 -10.46 -6.29
C GLU A 95 -0.58 -11.41 -6.48
N LYS A 96 -1.77 -10.86 -6.72
CA LYS A 96 -2.99 -11.64 -7.02
C LYS A 96 -2.83 -12.47 -8.30
N LEU A 97 -2.29 -11.88 -9.36
CA LEU A 97 -2.06 -12.58 -10.62
C LEU A 97 -1.00 -13.68 -10.48
N ALA A 98 0.05 -13.43 -9.68
CA ALA A 98 1.10 -14.42 -9.39
C ALA A 98 0.58 -15.62 -8.59
N SER A 99 -0.46 -15.43 -7.76
CA SER A 99 -1.11 -16.51 -7.02
C SER A 99 -1.94 -17.45 -7.92
N SER A 100 -2.45 -16.93 -9.04
CA SER A 100 -3.28 -17.69 -9.99
C SER A 100 -2.90 -17.41 -11.46
N PRO A 101 -1.67 -17.77 -11.89
CA PRO A 101 -1.14 -17.36 -13.19
C PRO A 101 -1.89 -17.98 -14.38
N HIS A 102 -2.61 -19.08 -14.15
CA HIS A 102 -3.45 -19.76 -15.15
C HIS A 102 -4.77 -19.02 -15.42
N LEU A 103 -5.19 -18.10 -14.55
CA LEU A 103 -6.42 -17.31 -14.70
C LEU A 103 -6.17 -15.92 -15.30
N ILE A 104 -4.93 -15.62 -15.71
CA ILE A 104 -4.59 -14.32 -16.28
C ILE A 104 -5.22 -14.22 -17.68
N SER A 105 -6.39 -13.59 -17.74
CA SER A 105 -7.08 -13.22 -18.99
C SER A 105 -6.31 -12.12 -19.75
N LEU A 106 -6.63 -11.95 -21.03
CA LEU A 106 -6.06 -10.86 -21.83
C LEU A 106 -6.43 -9.49 -21.24
N ASP A 107 -7.71 -9.34 -20.86
CA ASP A 107 -8.25 -8.13 -20.23
C ASP A 107 -7.50 -7.76 -18.94
N ALA A 108 -7.25 -8.74 -18.05
CA ALA A 108 -6.48 -8.50 -16.82
C ALA A 108 -5.03 -8.08 -17.09
N ARG A 109 -4.42 -8.51 -18.21
CA ARG A 109 -3.08 -8.06 -18.63
C ARG A 109 -3.12 -6.63 -19.14
N ASP A 110 -4.13 -6.30 -19.93
CA ASP A 110 -4.30 -4.97 -20.50
C ASP A 110 -4.58 -3.93 -19.40
N ASP A 111 -5.44 -4.27 -18.44
CA ASP A 111 -5.69 -3.47 -17.24
C ASP A 111 -4.41 -3.22 -16.45
N LEU A 112 -3.65 -4.29 -16.15
CA LEU A 112 -2.37 -4.15 -15.47
C LEU A 112 -1.42 -3.24 -16.25
N TYR A 113 -1.31 -3.41 -17.56
CA TYR A 113 -0.42 -2.61 -18.41
C TYR A 113 -0.85 -1.14 -18.45
N ASN A 114 -2.15 -0.86 -18.48
CA ASN A 114 -2.71 0.49 -18.46
C ASN A 114 -2.51 1.18 -17.10
N MET A 115 -2.42 0.41 -16.01
CA MET A 115 -2.03 0.93 -14.71
C MET A 115 -0.53 1.25 -14.60
N LEU A 116 0.32 0.90 -15.57
CA LEU A 116 1.77 1.16 -15.45
C LEU A 116 2.14 2.58 -15.92
N PRO A 117 2.92 3.33 -15.13
CA PRO A 117 3.55 4.56 -15.59
C PRO A 117 4.47 4.33 -16.79
N THR A 118 4.67 5.40 -17.57
CA THR A 118 5.46 5.35 -18.81
C THR A 118 6.89 4.84 -18.58
N SER A 119 7.50 5.17 -17.43
CA SER A 119 8.85 4.70 -17.07
C SER A 119 8.90 3.17 -16.92
N VAL A 120 7.94 2.58 -16.22
CA VAL A 120 7.85 1.12 -16.07
C VAL A 120 7.54 0.45 -17.41
N ARG A 121 6.60 0.98 -18.20
CA ARG A 121 6.28 0.45 -19.54
C ARG A 121 7.47 0.46 -20.48
N THR A 122 8.25 1.53 -20.47
CA THR A 122 9.46 1.64 -21.31
C THR A 122 10.53 0.64 -20.88
N SER A 123 10.83 0.55 -19.58
CA SER A 123 11.76 -0.43 -19.01
C SER A 123 11.35 -1.87 -19.33
N LEU A 124 10.07 -2.20 -19.13
CA LEU A 124 9.52 -3.52 -19.44
C LEU A 124 9.68 -3.90 -20.91
N ARG A 125 9.36 -2.98 -21.84
CA ARG A 125 9.53 -3.24 -23.28
C ARG A 125 10.98 -3.53 -23.66
N VAL A 126 11.93 -2.79 -23.08
CA VAL A 126 13.36 -3.01 -23.32
C VAL A 126 13.78 -4.39 -22.81
N LYS A 127 13.41 -4.73 -21.57
CA LYS A 127 13.74 -6.03 -20.96
C LYS A 127 13.10 -7.20 -21.70
N LEU A 128 11.82 -7.10 -22.09
CA LEU A 128 11.13 -8.14 -22.87
C LEU A 128 11.77 -8.33 -24.24
N LYS A 129 12.18 -7.26 -24.92
CA LYS A 129 12.87 -7.35 -26.22
C LYS A 129 14.22 -8.05 -26.09
N LEU A 130 14.96 -7.79 -25.00
CA LEU A 130 16.22 -8.49 -24.72
C LEU A 130 15.96 -9.96 -24.40
N PHE A 131 14.99 -10.24 -23.53
CA PHE A 131 14.62 -11.59 -23.11
C PHE A 131 14.13 -12.46 -24.27
N ALA A 132 13.34 -11.91 -25.19
CA ALA A 132 12.88 -12.63 -26.37
C ALA A 132 14.03 -13.06 -27.29
N LYS A 133 15.07 -12.24 -27.43
CA LYS A 133 16.27 -12.58 -28.20
C LYS A 133 17.05 -13.73 -27.58
N THR A 134 17.20 -13.73 -26.26
CA THR A 134 17.87 -14.81 -25.53
C THR A 134 17.05 -16.10 -25.56
N LEU A 135 15.73 -15.99 -25.43
CA LEU A 135 14.84 -17.15 -25.38
C LEU A 135 14.70 -17.86 -26.73
N ALA A 136 14.78 -17.12 -27.84
CA ALA A 136 14.80 -17.73 -29.18
C ALA A 136 15.97 -18.71 -29.39
N SER A 137 17.00 -18.65 -28.53
CA SER A 137 18.15 -19.55 -28.56
C SER A 137 18.12 -20.66 -27.50
N SER A 138 17.17 -20.63 -26.55
CA SER A 138 17.14 -21.56 -25.40
C SER A 138 15.83 -22.34 -25.32
N VAL A 139 15.91 -23.65 -25.11
CA VAL A 139 14.73 -24.48 -24.84
C VAL A 139 14.15 -24.10 -23.49
N TYR A 140 12.83 -23.92 -23.43
CA TYR A 140 12.13 -23.61 -22.20
C TYR A 140 12.11 -24.84 -21.28
N ASP A 141 12.73 -24.74 -20.09
CA ASP A 141 12.81 -25.82 -19.10
C ASP A 141 12.16 -25.42 -17.76
N ALA A 142 11.72 -26.41 -16.99
CA ALA A 142 11.11 -26.26 -15.66
C ALA A 142 12.02 -25.53 -14.67
N GLY A 143 13.35 -25.66 -14.80
CA GLY A 143 14.32 -24.94 -13.96
C GLY A 143 14.18 -23.42 -14.07
N LEU A 144 13.98 -22.88 -15.28
CA LEU A 144 13.81 -21.45 -15.51
C LEU A 144 12.52 -20.93 -14.85
N THR A 145 11.43 -21.71 -14.89
CA THR A 145 10.18 -21.36 -14.21
C THR A 145 10.37 -21.30 -12.69
N ALA A 146 11.13 -22.23 -12.12
CA ALA A 146 11.43 -22.23 -10.69
C ALA A 146 12.24 -20.98 -10.29
N GLU A 147 13.23 -20.58 -11.10
CA GLU A 147 14.00 -19.36 -10.89
C GLU A 147 13.12 -18.09 -10.95
N CYS A 148 12.22 -18.01 -11.94
CA CYS A 148 11.24 -16.93 -12.06
C CYS A 148 10.34 -16.86 -10.82
N SER A 149 9.81 -18.00 -10.37
CA SER A 149 8.95 -18.08 -9.17
C SER A 149 9.70 -17.65 -7.91
N MET A 150 10.92 -18.13 -7.72
CA MET A 150 11.75 -17.72 -6.58
C MET A 150 12.05 -16.21 -6.62
N ALA A 151 12.28 -15.63 -7.81
CA ALA A 151 12.48 -14.18 -7.93
C ALA A 151 11.24 -13.40 -7.49
N LEU A 152 10.03 -13.84 -7.87
CA LEU A 152 8.79 -13.23 -7.40
C LEU A 152 8.67 -13.29 -5.88
N VAL A 153 8.86 -14.48 -5.30
CA VAL A 153 8.75 -14.67 -3.84
C VAL A 153 9.71 -13.75 -3.09
N ARG A 154 10.99 -13.69 -3.51
CA ARG A 154 12.00 -12.82 -2.88
C ARG A 154 11.63 -11.34 -2.94
N ILE A 155 11.05 -10.88 -4.05
CA ILE A 155 10.67 -9.48 -4.18
C ILE A 155 9.40 -9.19 -3.35
N PHE A 156 8.42 -10.08 -3.39
CA PHE A 156 7.18 -9.90 -2.62
C PHE A 156 7.41 -9.96 -1.11
N GLU A 157 8.37 -10.75 -0.63
CA GLU A 157 8.71 -10.87 0.80
C GLU A 157 8.91 -9.50 1.47
N TRP A 158 9.57 -8.56 0.77
CA TRP A 158 9.78 -7.21 1.32
C TRP A 158 8.81 -6.16 0.74
N LEU A 159 8.30 -6.34 -0.48
CA LEU A 159 7.49 -5.33 -1.15
C LEU A 159 6.00 -5.43 -0.82
N ALA A 160 5.46 -6.65 -0.70
CA ALA A 160 4.03 -6.86 -0.44
C ALA A 160 3.59 -6.25 0.91
N PRO A 161 4.30 -6.45 2.04
CA PRO A 161 3.90 -5.84 3.31
C PRO A 161 3.80 -4.31 3.25
N LEU A 162 4.71 -3.65 2.53
CA LEU A 162 4.72 -2.20 2.35
C LEU A 162 3.53 -1.72 1.49
N ALA A 163 3.19 -2.47 0.44
CA ALA A 163 2.05 -2.17 -0.42
C ALA A 163 0.72 -2.31 0.32
N HIS A 164 0.52 -3.43 1.04
CA HIS A 164 -0.67 -3.65 1.88
C HIS A 164 -0.82 -2.57 2.95
N ASN A 165 0.29 -2.22 3.61
CA ASN A 165 0.31 -1.13 4.58
C ASN A 165 -0.06 0.22 3.96
N MET A 166 0.35 0.50 2.72
CA MET A 166 -0.01 1.74 2.03
C MET A 166 -1.52 1.82 1.75
N ILE A 167 -2.14 0.73 1.28
CA ILE A 167 -3.60 0.68 1.07
C ILE A 167 -4.34 0.89 2.40
N ARG A 168 -3.91 0.17 3.44
CA ARG A 168 -4.50 0.29 4.78
C ARG A 168 -4.37 1.72 5.32
N TRP A 169 -3.15 2.27 5.31
CA TRP A 169 -2.84 3.62 5.77
C TRP A 169 -3.69 4.68 5.07
N HIS A 170 -3.89 4.52 3.76
CA HIS A 170 -4.73 5.42 2.97
C HIS A 170 -6.21 5.25 3.32
N SER A 171 -6.71 4.01 3.44
CA SER A 171 -8.11 3.71 3.74
C SER A 171 -8.56 4.21 5.12
N GLU A 172 -7.73 4.08 6.14
CA GLU A 172 -7.96 4.56 7.51
C GLU A 172 -8.08 6.10 7.59
N ARG A 173 -7.62 6.83 6.57
CA ARG A 173 -7.73 8.31 6.50
C ARG A 173 -8.84 8.79 5.58
N ASN A 174 -9.50 7.88 4.86
CA ASN A 174 -10.72 8.20 4.13
C ASN A 174 -11.89 8.18 5.11
N PHE A 175 -12.40 9.37 5.47
CA PHE A 175 -13.43 9.56 6.50
C PHE A 175 -14.72 8.75 6.27
N GLU A 176 -15.06 8.43 5.03
CA GLU A 176 -16.20 7.58 4.68
C GLU A 176 -16.03 6.12 5.14
N LYS A 177 -14.79 5.66 5.37
CA LYS A 177 -14.44 4.30 5.83
C LYS A 177 -14.03 4.24 7.31
N GLN A 178 -13.95 5.36 8.01
CA GLN A 178 -13.40 5.44 9.38
C GLN A 178 -14.33 4.94 10.49
N VAL A 179 -15.61 4.69 10.19
CA VAL A 179 -16.61 4.33 11.22
C VAL A 179 -16.36 2.94 11.83
N MET A 180 -15.47 2.10 11.28
CA MET A 180 -15.39 0.68 11.64
C MET A 180 -13.97 0.08 11.80
N VAL A 181 -12.93 0.87 12.07
CA VAL A 181 -11.58 0.30 12.24
C VAL A 181 -10.93 0.72 13.56
N SER A 182 -11.23 -0.01 14.63
CA SER A 182 -10.42 -0.05 15.85
C SER A 182 -9.20 -0.96 15.62
N GLY A 183 -8.27 -0.52 14.76
CA GLY A 183 -7.05 -1.25 14.43
C GLY A 183 -5.79 -0.47 14.82
N THR A 184 -4.69 -1.18 15.06
CA THR A 184 -3.37 -0.55 15.23
C THR A 184 -3.06 0.34 14.02
N ASN A 185 -2.82 1.63 14.27
CA ASN A 185 -2.54 2.60 13.21
C ASN A 185 -1.25 2.25 12.45
N VAL A 186 -1.33 2.11 11.13
CA VAL A 186 -0.13 1.93 10.28
C VAL A 186 0.65 3.25 10.26
N LEU A 187 1.98 3.17 10.40
CA LEU A 187 2.87 4.34 10.29
C LEU A 187 3.29 4.57 8.84
N LEU A 188 3.46 5.83 8.43
CA LEU A 188 3.83 6.18 7.05
C LEU A 188 5.17 5.56 6.61
N VAL A 189 6.11 5.39 7.55
CA VAL A 189 7.42 4.73 7.30
C VAL A 189 7.29 3.22 7.01
N GLN A 190 6.19 2.59 7.40
CA GLN A 190 5.91 1.18 7.13
C GLN A 190 5.22 0.97 5.78
N THR A 191 5.12 2.03 4.96
CA THR A 191 4.47 2.03 3.66
C THR A 191 5.48 2.32 2.54
N LEU A 192 5.00 2.29 1.30
CA LEU A 192 5.78 2.69 0.12
C LEU A 192 6.12 4.20 0.06
N TYR A 193 5.60 5.04 0.96
CA TYR A 193 5.75 6.50 0.86
C TYR A 193 7.21 6.97 0.79
N PHE A 194 8.11 6.37 1.55
CA PHE A 194 9.54 6.71 1.53
C PHE A 194 10.37 5.77 0.65
N ALA A 195 9.74 4.84 -0.07
CA ALA A 195 10.47 3.95 -0.97
C ALA A 195 11.06 4.74 -2.14
N ASN A 196 12.30 4.40 -2.53
CA ASN A 196 12.96 5.03 -3.67
C ASN A 196 12.25 4.63 -4.98
N GLN A 197 11.87 5.62 -5.77
CA GLN A 197 11.09 5.43 -6.99
C GLN A 197 11.80 4.50 -7.99
N ALA A 198 13.06 4.77 -8.31
CA ALA A 198 13.81 3.99 -9.30
C ALA A 198 13.96 2.52 -8.88
N LYS A 199 14.22 2.27 -7.59
CA LYS A 199 14.32 0.91 -7.04
C LYS A 199 12.97 0.19 -7.08
N THR A 200 11.88 0.88 -6.73
CA THR A 200 10.54 0.28 -6.80
C THR A 200 10.13 -0.02 -8.24
N GLU A 201 10.39 0.89 -9.19
CA GLU A 201 10.08 0.66 -10.61
C GLU A 201 10.90 -0.50 -11.20
N ALA A 202 12.17 -0.63 -10.81
CA ALA A 202 12.99 -1.78 -11.18
C ALA A 202 12.42 -3.09 -10.63
N ALA A 203 12.04 -3.12 -9.34
CA ALA A 203 11.41 -4.28 -8.71
C ALA A 203 10.08 -4.65 -9.37
N ILE A 204 9.20 -3.67 -9.65
CA ILE A 204 7.96 -3.90 -10.40
C ILE A 204 8.25 -4.48 -11.77
N THR A 205 9.27 -3.97 -12.47
CA THR A 205 9.65 -4.51 -13.80
C THR A 205 10.11 -5.97 -13.68
N GLU A 206 10.85 -6.34 -12.65
CA GLU A 206 11.26 -7.72 -12.39
C GLU A 206 10.07 -8.62 -12.06
N LEU A 207 9.12 -8.14 -11.27
CA LEU A 207 7.88 -8.86 -11.00
C LEU A 207 7.10 -9.14 -12.30
N LEU A 208 6.99 -8.15 -13.19
CA LEU A 208 6.30 -8.29 -14.48
C LEU A 208 7.02 -9.30 -15.40
N MET A 209 8.35 -9.30 -15.42
CA MET A 209 9.14 -10.29 -16.14
C MET A 209 8.93 -11.70 -15.59
N GLY A 210 8.91 -11.87 -14.26
CA GLY A 210 8.64 -13.15 -13.61
C GLY A 210 7.23 -13.66 -13.89
N LEU A 211 6.24 -12.76 -13.91
CA LEU A 211 4.85 -13.10 -14.24
C LEU A 211 4.70 -13.52 -15.72
N ASP A 212 5.33 -12.79 -16.65
CA ASP A 212 5.34 -13.15 -18.07
C ASP A 212 5.94 -14.55 -18.27
N CYS A 213 7.10 -14.82 -17.64
CA CYS A 213 7.76 -16.13 -17.63
C CYS A 213 6.82 -17.26 -17.15
N ILE A 214 6.28 -17.17 -15.93
CA ILE A 214 5.43 -18.22 -15.35
C ILE A 214 4.15 -18.43 -16.19
N SER A 215 3.55 -17.34 -16.68
CA SER A 215 2.31 -17.43 -17.46
C SER A 215 2.50 -18.10 -18.83
N ARG A 216 3.67 -17.93 -19.45
CA ARG A 216 4.01 -18.61 -20.72
C ARG A 216 4.17 -20.11 -20.50
N PHE A 217 4.84 -20.51 -19.43
CA PHE A 217 5.06 -21.93 -19.13
C PHE A 217 3.75 -22.69 -18.85
N GLY A 218 2.87 -22.10 -18.04
CA GLY A 218 1.57 -22.71 -17.74
C GLY A 218 0.72 -22.96 -18.98
N ARG A 219 0.80 -22.07 -19.98
CA ARG A 219 0.11 -22.23 -21.26
C ARG A 219 0.70 -23.39 -22.08
N VAL A 220 2.03 -23.47 -22.17
CA VAL A 220 2.73 -24.54 -22.91
C VAL A 220 2.44 -25.92 -22.33
N LEU A 221 2.39 -26.06 -21.00
CA LEU A 221 2.04 -27.33 -20.36
C LEU A 221 0.58 -27.74 -20.62
N ASN A 222 -0.36 -26.80 -20.55
CA ASN A 222 -1.77 -27.08 -20.81
C ASN A 222 -2.03 -27.48 -22.28
N GLU A 223 -1.34 -26.86 -23.23
CA GLU A 223 -1.40 -27.23 -24.65
C GLU A 223 -0.88 -28.66 -24.90
N LYS A 224 0.22 -29.05 -24.24
CA LYS A 224 0.78 -30.41 -24.33
C LYS A 224 -0.17 -31.46 -23.73
N ALA A 225 -0.74 -31.20 -22.56
CA ALA A 225 -1.70 -32.11 -21.92
C ALA A 225 -3.00 -32.25 -22.74
N SER A 226 -3.45 -31.18 -23.41
CA SER A 226 -4.61 -31.22 -24.31
C SER A 226 -4.33 -32.05 -25.57
N MET A 227 -3.11 -32.02 -26.11
CA MET A 227 -2.72 -32.86 -27.26
C MET A 227 -2.59 -34.33 -26.88
N GLU A 228 -2.03 -34.66 -25.72
CA GLU A 228 -1.92 -36.05 -25.25
C GLU A 228 -3.29 -36.70 -24.98
N SER A 229 -4.25 -35.94 -24.44
CA SER A 229 -5.63 -36.40 -24.22
C SER A 229 -6.40 -36.65 -25.53
N ALA A 230 -6.11 -35.89 -26.59
CA ALA A 230 -6.72 -36.07 -27.91
C ALA A 230 -6.07 -37.22 -28.72
N GLY A 231 -4.79 -37.53 -28.48
CA GLY A 231 -4.05 -38.60 -29.17
C GLY A 231 -4.39 -40.02 -28.71
N SER A 232 -5.07 -40.20 -27.58
CA SER A 232 -5.39 -41.52 -27.01
C SER A 232 -6.66 -42.17 -27.58
N ARG A 233 -7.43 -41.49 -28.45
CA ARG A 233 -8.68 -42.03 -29.05
C ARG A 233 -8.52 -42.62 -30.45
N ALA A 234 -7.36 -43.17 -30.77
CA ALA A 234 -7.12 -43.79 -32.08
C ALA A 234 -6.24 -45.05 -31.95
N CYS A 235 -6.69 -46.06 -31.19
CA CYS A 235 -6.11 -47.40 -31.20
C CYS A 235 -7.02 -48.43 -30.48
N GLU A 236 -8.31 -48.49 -30.81
CA GLU A 236 -9.16 -49.66 -30.51
C GLU A 236 -10.14 -49.82 -31.65
N ASP A 237 -9.71 -50.51 -32.72
CA ASP A 237 -10.57 -51.15 -33.72
C ASP A 237 -9.66 -51.85 -34.72
N ASN A 238 -9.09 -53.01 -34.35
CA ASN A 238 -8.56 -54.02 -35.29
C ASN A 238 -8.04 -55.25 -34.55
N ILE A 239 -8.90 -56.03 -33.89
CA ILE A 239 -8.68 -57.47 -33.74
C ILE A 239 -10.01 -58.19 -33.93
N ALA A 240 -9.96 -59.23 -34.77
CA ALA A 240 -10.98 -60.24 -35.06
C ALA A 240 -11.99 -59.95 -36.20
N CYS A 241 -11.50 -60.08 -37.43
CA CYS A 241 -12.26 -60.75 -38.49
C CYS A 241 -11.28 -61.33 -39.51
N CYS A 242 -10.92 -62.62 -39.40
CA CYS A 242 -10.47 -63.47 -40.50
C CYS A 242 -10.47 -64.96 -40.07
N VAL A 243 -11.45 -65.69 -40.63
CA VAL A 243 -11.58 -67.14 -40.93
C VAL A 243 -11.50 -68.14 -39.77
#